data_AF-H2J6K8-F1
#
_entry.id   AF-H2J6K8-F1
#
_cell.length_a   1.000
_cell.length_b   1.000
_cell.length_c   1.000
_cell.angle_alpha   90.00
_cell.angle_beta   90.00
_cell.angle_gamma   90.00
#
_symmetry.space_group_name_H-M   'P 1'
#
loop_
_entity.id
_entity.type
_entity.pdbx_description
1 polymer ?
#
loop_
_entity_poly.entity_id
_entity_poly.type
_entity_poly.pdbx_seq_one_letter_code
_entity_poly.pdbx_strand_id
1 'polypeptide(L)'
;MRGKLFIIIYLLLFIILSFSTSIEDIKNLSKMPSTLDDAWAEFVKYLAENPGDPSIGIIGEVISAKQYFYNKYKNAPFIEPLIEERFNKFCSSLGLYNSTFSEDETNLILKIFPQIPLVVKRTLETGIMESNAYKYLYKLNGLEKYVMPFSYTGFLQLFVDKSITSPVFLDKDMEKFVSKFVPHSKLQDINNILNNSTYFLDENNYLGGFKLLDFLKREGIIDSKELKTYSLLKQYFDLKKEIGQLASNIYLVDIDKLKDFTINVLDLTNKVINLDIKKESLYTLLNGVIKTIRIRIESSNKIIFDTVPENLDKLIDSSSDPLKSELLKLKEVIVAASASSKAKSQNNNTTESTTSQKGNENKSTVVSKNDNNTNSTKKHSLITYIILIAILVIVSILTIPYFFVSHKSIEFYMKLKMFKTALKLAEKLVIKNPDDYKAYILMARILEELNEVDQAMMAYKMAHKKRQSQDSLK
;
A
#
# COMPACT_ATOMS: atom_id res chain seq x y z
N MET A 1 42.12 60.13 4.79
CA MET A 1 41.00 59.53 4.04
C MET A 1 40.84 58.01 4.19
N ARG A 2 41.90 57.22 4.47
CA ARG A 2 41.81 55.74 4.55
C ARG A 2 41.00 55.17 5.72
N GLY A 3 40.98 55.84 6.89
CA GLY A 3 40.20 55.39 8.05
C GLY A 3 38.68 55.50 7.89
N LYS A 4 38.19 56.52 7.16
CA LYS A 4 36.76 56.68 6.88
C LYS A 4 36.24 55.62 5.89
N LEU A 5 37.08 55.19 4.95
CA LEU A 5 36.75 54.11 4.01
C LEU A 5 36.62 52.75 4.72
N PHE A 6 37.49 52.47 5.69
CA PHE A 6 37.42 51.26 6.52
C PHE A 6 36.17 51.22 7.40
N ILE A 7 35.78 52.35 7.98
CA ILE A 7 34.54 52.44 8.78
C ILE A 7 33.31 52.24 7.88
N ILE A 8 33.28 52.83 6.69
CA ILE A 8 32.18 52.63 5.73
C ILE A 8 32.11 51.18 5.25
N ILE A 9 33.24 50.54 4.97
CA ILE A 9 33.31 49.12 4.58
C ILE A 9 32.90 48.21 5.75
N TYR A 10 33.28 48.53 6.98
CA TYR A 10 32.87 47.78 8.18
C TYR A 10 31.38 47.96 8.48
N LEU A 11 30.83 49.16 8.27
CA LEU A 11 29.40 49.44 8.39
C LEU A 11 28.59 48.74 7.28
N LEU A 12 29.12 48.70 6.04
CA LEU A 12 28.56 47.91 4.93
C LEU A 12 28.64 46.40 5.19
N LEU A 13 29.75 45.90 5.75
CA LEU A 13 29.88 44.50 6.18
C LEU A 13 28.95 44.16 7.33
N PHE A 14 28.66 45.11 8.24
CA PHE A 14 27.71 44.93 9.33
C PHE A 14 26.26 44.89 8.82
N ILE A 15 25.95 45.68 7.77
CA ILE A 15 24.67 45.65 7.06
C ILE A 15 24.51 44.33 6.29
N ILE A 16 25.59 43.80 5.71
CA ILE A 16 25.60 42.48 5.03
C ILE A 16 25.55 41.30 6.03
N LEU A 17 25.95 41.51 7.29
CA LEU A 17 25.80 40.51 8.37
C LEU A 17 24.46 40.62 9.11
N SER A 18 23.68 41.66 8.82
CA SER A 18 22.34 41.87 9.36
C SER A 18 21.27 41.45 8.35
N PHE A 19 21.46 40.31 7.66
CA PHE A 19 20.33 39.68 7.00
C PHE A 19 19.38 39.19 8.09
N SER A 20 18.33 39.96 8.37
CA SER A 20 17.25 39.53 9.24
C SER A 20 16.67 38.25 8.64
N THR A 21 16.77 37.13 9.37
CA THR A 21 16.10 35.88 8.99
C THR A 21 14.63 36.20 8.75
N SER A 22 14.14 36.02 7.52
CA SER A 22 12.75 36.29 7.25
C SER A 22 11.88 35.23 7.91
N ILE A 23 10.64 35.55 8.25
CA ILE A 23 9.73 34.57 8.84
C ILE A 23 9.48 33.36 7.91
N GLU A 24 9.62 33.55 6.60
CA GLU A 24 9.57 32.47 5.61
C GLU A 24 10.82 31.59 5.63
N ASP A 25 11.99 32.14 5.92
CA ASP A 25 13.22 31.34 6.12
C ASP A 25 13.09 30.46 7.37
N ILE A 26 12.51 31.00 8.45
CA ILE A 26 12.21 30.25 9.68
C ILE A 26 11.20 29.13 9.39
N LYS A 27 10.15 29.42 8.62
CA LYS A 27 9.19 28.40 8.19
C LYS A 27 9.87 27.30 7.38
N ASN A 28 10.75 27.65 6.44
CA ASN A 28 11.47 26.66 5.64
C ASN A 28 12.45 25.84 6.50
N LEU A 29 13.10 26.44 7.49
CA LEU A 29 13.93 25.74 8.47
C LEU A 29 13.11 24.72 9.28
N SER A 30 11.84 25.04 9.59
CA SER A 30 10.94 24.13 10.31
C SER A 30 10.52 22.89 9.52
N LYS A 31 10.81 22.81 8.21
CA LYS A 31 10.43 21.68 7.36
C LYS A 31 11.38 20.49 7.45
N MET A 32 12.46 20.60 8.21
CA MET A 32 13.40 19.51 8.42
C MET A 32 13.37 19.08 9.89
N PRO A 33 13.21 17.76 10.19
CA PRO A 33 13.18 17.29 11.58
C PRO A 33 14.44 17.63 12.38
N SER A 34 15.61 17.70 11.73
CA SER A 34 16.89 18.00 12.39
C SER A 34 17.06 19.46 12.82
N THR A 35 16.30 20.40 12.24
CA THR A 35 16.42 21.84 12.50
C THR A 35 15.14 22.43 13.07
N LEU A 36 14.20 21.58 13.52
CA LEU A 36 12.91 22.03 14.04
C LEU A 36 13.06 22.85 15.34
N ASP A 37 13.98 22.44 16.22
CA ASP A 37 14.28 23.17 17.45
C ASP A 37 14.97 24.51 17.17
N ASP A 38 15.88 24.54 16.19
CA ASP A 38 16.53 25.77 15.73
C ASP A 38 15.51 26.74 15.11
N ALA A 39 14.56 26.22 14.32
CA ALA A 39 13.47 27.01 13.75
C ALA A 39 12.60 27.65 14.83
N TRP A 40 12.34 26.94 15.93
CA TRP A 40 11.61 27.51 17.06
C TRP A 40 12.40 28.61 17.78
N ALA A 41 13.70 28.41 18.00
CA ALA A 41 14.56 29.42 18.61
C ALA A 41 14.62 30.70 17.78
N GLU A 42 14.80 30.57 16.46
CA GLU A 42 14.78 31.71 15.52
C GLU A 42 13.40 32.36 15.45
N PHE A 43 12.30 31.59 15.54
CA PHE A 43 10.95 32.12 15.60
C PHE A 43 10.72 33.01 16.83
N VAL A 44 11.16 32.57 18.01
CA VAL A 44 11.03 33.36 19.26
C VAL A 44 11.82 34.67 19.17
N LYS A 45 13.01 34.63 18.56
CA LYS A 45 13.81 35.83 18.30
C LYS A 45 13.10 36.78 17.32
N TYR A 46 12.58 36.24 16.22
CA TYR A 46 11.84 37.01 15.23
C TYR A 46 10.61 37.71 15.82
N LEU A 47 9.86 37.01 16.68
CA LEU A 47 8.70 37.55 17.41
C LEU A 47 9.07 38.76 18.26
N ALA A 48 10.20 38.71 18.97
CA ALA A 48 10.66 39.82 19.80
C ALA A 48 11.08 41.04 18.96
N GLU A 49 11.67 40.80 17.79
CA GLU A 49 12.14 41.85 16.88
C GLU A 49 11.01 42.47 16.03
N ASN A 50 9.95 41.69 15.72
CA ASN A 50 8.89 42.08 14.78
C ASN A 50 7.47 41.80 15.30
N PRO A 51 7.07 42.27 16.50
CA PRO A 51 5.82 41.85 17.15
C PRO A 51 4.53 42.18 16.40
N GLY A 52 4.59 43.07 15.40
CA GLY A 52 3.46 43.45 14.56
C GLY A 52 3.29 42.66 13.25
N ASP A 53 4.15 41.69 12.93
CA ASP A 53 4.02 40.91 11.69
C ASP A 53 2.80 39.97 11.79
N PRO A 54 1.79 40.11 10.90
CA PRO A 54 0.58 39.29 10.92
C PRO A 54 0.85 37.79 10.66
N SER A 55 1.99 37.45 10.06
CA SER A 55 2.39 36.08 9.74
C SER A 55 2.82 35.27 10.97
N ILE A 56 3.18 35.96 12.06
CA ILE A 56 3.65 35.36 13.32
C ILE A 56 2.63 34.37 13.87
N GLY A 57 1.35 34.75 13.92
CA GLY A 57 0.31 33.87 14.45
C GLY A 57 0.24 32.56 13.68
N ILE A 58 0.18 32.65 12.35
CA ILE A 58 0.05 31.48 11.47
C ILE A 58 1.30 30.60 11.52
N ILE A 59 2.49 31.19 11.40
CA ILE A 59 3.74 30.42 11.34
C ILE A 59 4.09 29.83 12.72
N GLY A 60 3.89 30.58 13.80
CA GLY A 60 4.11 30.09 15.16
C GLY A 60 3.22 28.90 15.49
N GLU A 61 1.95 28.95 15.07
CA GLU A 61 1.02 27.82 15.21
C GLU A 61 1.49 26.57 14.45
N VAL A 62 1.98 26.72 13.22
CA VAL A 62 2.50 25.62 12.42
C VAL A 62 3.74 25.00 13.07
N ILE A 63 4.73 25.82 13.46
CA ILE A 63 5.98 25.31 14.06
C ILE A 63 5.71 24.63 15.41
N SER A 64 4.84 25.22 16.23
CA SER A 64 4.40 24.64 17.51
C SER A 64 3.70 23.29 17.32
N ALA A 65 2.79 23.19 16.34
CA ALA A 65 2.13 21.93 15.99
C ALA A 65 3.13 20.86 15.55
N LYS A 66 4.11 21.22 14.71
CA LYS A 66 5.18 20.32 14.29
C LYS A 66 6.00 19.81 15.47
N GLN A 67 6.40 20.68 16.40
CA GLN A 67 7.14 20.29 17.61
C GLN A 67 6.34 19.31 18.47
N TYR A 68 5.03 19.55 18.65
CA TYR A 68 4.16 18.63 19.36
C TYR A 68 4.21 17.22 18.77
N PHE A 69 4.03 17.09 17.46
CA PHE A 69 4.03 15.79 16.79
C PHE A 69 5.41 15.13 16.83
N TYR A 70 6.48 15.87 16.55
CA TYR A 70 7.84 15.34 16.56
C TYR A 70 8.22 14.75 17.93
N ASN A 71 7.85 15.44 19.02
CA ASN A 71 8.14 14.99 20.37
C ASN A 71 7.29 13.78 20.79
N LYS A 72 6.00 13.77 20.44
CA LYS A 72 5.07 12.71 20.85
C LYS A 72 5.20 11.44 20.01
N TYR A 73 5.54 11.56 18.73
CA TYR A 73 5.42 10.48 17.75
C TYR A 73 6.70 10.21 16.96
N LYS A 74 7.89 10.60 17.46
CA LYS A 74 9.19 10.58 16.76
C LYS A 74 9.45 9.45 15.75
N ASN A 75 8.96 8.23 16.00
CA ASN A 75 9.18 7.04 15.15
C ASN A 75 7.97 6.66 14.27
N ALA A 76 6.90 7.45 14.27
CA ALA A 76 5.70 7.16 13.49
C ALA A 76 5.94 7.47 12.00
N PRO A 77 5.37 6.66 11.09
CA PRO A 77 5.65 6.74 9.65
C PRO A 77 5.20 8.06 9.01
N PHE A 78 4.32 8.81 9.68
CA PHE A 78 3.77 10.07 9.19
C PHE A 78 4.56 11.31 9.62
N ILE A 79 5.55 11.18 10.51
CA ILE A 79 6.20 12.36 11.11
C ILE A 79 7.04 13.11 10.10
N GLU A 80 7.93 12.44 9.39
CA GLU A 80 8.76 13.10 8.38
C GLU A 80 7.89 13.80 7.30
N PRO A 81 6.88 13.15 6.68
CA PRO A 81 5.96 13.84 5.78
C PRO A 81 5.16 15.00 6.40
N LEU A 82 4.81 14.92 7.70
CA LEU A 82 4.10 15.97 8.42
C LEU A 82 5.00 17.20 8.66
N ILE A 83 6.23 16.99 9.10
CA ILE A 83 7.21 18.06 9.33
C ILE A 83 7.58 18.75 8.01
N GLU A 84 7.80 17.96 6.96
CA GLU A 84 8.10 18.44 5.60
C GLU A 84 6.91 19.10 4.89
N GLU A 85 5.71 19.10 5.49
CA GLU A 85 4.46 19.59 4.87
C GLU A 85 4.12 18.87 3.54
N ARG A 86 4.47 17.59 3.40
CA ARG A 86 4.19 16.77 2.21
C ARG A 86 2.84 16.06 2.31
N PHE A 87 1.77 16.79 1.99
CA PHE A 87 0.39 16.33 2.15
C PHE A 87 0.10 14.91 1.62
N ASN A 88 0.43 14.62 0.35
CA ASN A 88 0.14 13.30 -0.23
C ASN A 88 0.93 12.17 0.44
N LYS A 89 2.18 12.44 0.84
CA LYS A 89 2.98 11.45 1.58
C LYS A 89 2.46 11.27 3.00
N PHE A 90 2.02 12.35 3.65
CA PHE A 90 1.37 12.30 4.95
C PHE A 90 0.12 11.40 4.87
N CYS A 91 -0.80 11.65 3.95
CA CYS A 91 -1.98 10.80 3.75
C CYS A 91 -1.60 9.32 3.53
N SER A 92 -0.63 9.03 2.66
CA SER A 92 -0.21 7.64 2.41
C SER A 92 0.39 6.97 3.65
N SER A 93 1.19 7.71 4.43
CA SER A 93 1.81 7.20 5.66
C SER A 93 0.80 6.95 6.78
N LEU A 94 -0.36 7.63 6.77
CA LEU A 94 -1.46 7.31 7.67
C LEU A 94 -1.98 5.89 7.48
N GLY A 95 -1.83 5.30 6.29
CA GLY A 95 -2.17 3.89 6.04
C GLY A 95 -1.38 2.91 6.93
N LEU A 96 -0.14 3.26 7.29
CA LEU A 96 0.73 2.47 8.15
C LEU A 96 0.54 2.77 9.65
N TYR A 97 -0.24 3.80 9.99
CA TYR A 97 -0.50 4.20 11.36
C TYR A 97 -1.78 3.53 11.89
N ASN A 98 -1.66 2.62 12.85
CA ASN A 98 -2.78 1.78 13.29
C ASN A 98 -3.77 2.45 14.25
N SER A 99 -3.53 3.70 14.65
CA SER A 99 -4.38 4.42 15.61
C SER A 99 -5.11 5.60 14.95
N THR A 100 -5.97 6.26 15.72
CA THR A 100 -6.61 7.53 15.37
C THR A 100 -5.98 8.68 16.16
N PHE A 101 -6.18 9.89 15.67
CA PHE A 101 -5.79 11.14 16.35
C PHE A 101 -6.97 11.69 17.13
N SER A 102 -6.71 12.31 18.27
CA SER A 102 -7.73 13.06 19.02
C SER A 102 -8.22 14.29 18.25
N GLU A 103 -9.29 14.94 18.73
CA GLU A 103 -9.78 16.19 18.12
C GLU A 103 -8.74 17.32 18.24
N ASP A 104 -8.04 17.43 19.36
CA ASP A 104 -7.00 18.43 19.56
C ASP A 104 -5.83 18.23 18.60
N GLU A 105 -5.39 16.98 18.42
CA GLU A 105 -4.37 16.63 17.44
C GLU A 105 -4.83 16.88 16.01
N THR A 106 -6.10 16.60 15.71
CA THR A 106 -6.69 16.92 14.41
C THR A 106 -6.63 18.42 14.14
N ASN A 107 -6.95 19.26 15.14
CA ASN A 107 -6.83 20.71 15.01
C ASN A 107 -5.39 21.16 14.75
N LEU A 108 -4.40 20.54 15.39
CA LEU A 108 -2.98 20.81 15.11
C LEU A 108 -2.58 20.37 13.69
N ILE A 109 -3.06 19.22 13.23
CA ILE A 109 -2.83 18.75 11.86
C ILE A 109 -3.45 19.71 10.83
N LEU A 110 -4.64 20.25 11.11
CA LEU A 110 -5.31 21.23 10.25
C LEU A 110 -4.56 22.56 10.17
N LYS A 111 -3.78 22.94 11.18
CA LYS A 111 -2.87 24.10 11.10
C LYS A 111 -1.76 23.86 10.09
N ILE A 112 -1.21 22.64 10.04
CA ILE A 112 -0.15 22.24 9.10
C ILE A 112 -0.71 22.01 7.69
N PHE A 113 -1.89 21.39 7.59
CA PHE A 113 -2.55 21.01 6.34
C PHE A 113 -3.97 21.59 6.25
N PRO A 114 -4.13 22.91 6.09
CA PRO A 114 -5.44 23.56 6.07
C PRO A 114 -6.32 23.14 4.89
N GLN A 115 -5.75 22.51 3.85
CA GLN A 115 -6.48 22.00 2.70
C GLN A 115 -7.29 20.72 2.97
N ILE A 116 -7.05 20.00 4.07
CA ILE A 116 -7.70 18.70 4.36
C ILE A 116 -9.24 18.77 4.25
N PRO A 117 -9.94 19.72 4.90
CA PRO A 117 -11.39 19.74 4.86
C PRO A 117 -11.93 19.95 3.45
N LEU A 118 -11.26 20.80 2.65
CA LEU A 118 -11.63 21.04 1.26
C LEU A 118 -11.45 19.80 0.39
N VAL A 119 -10.36 19.04 0.59
CA VAL A 119 -10.09 17.79 -0.13
C VAL A 119 -11.19 16.77 0.16
N VAL A 120 -11.52 16.53 1.44
CA VAL A 120 -12.58 15.59 1.82
C VAL A 120 -13.93 16.05 1.28
N LYS A 121 -14.25 17.35 1.43
CA LYS A 121 -15.49 17.95 0.90
C LYS A 121 -15.63 17.69 -0.61
N ARG A 122 -14.60 18.00 -1.41
CA ARG A 122 -14.62 17.78 -2.86
C ARG A 122 -14.78 16.31 -3.22
N THR A 123 -14.14 15.41 -2.49
CA THR A 123 -14.31 13.97 -2.68
C THR A 123 -15.75 13.54 -2.41
N LEU A 124 -16.40 14.05 -1.36
CA LEU A 124 -17.79 13.72 -1.03
C LEU A 124 -18.80 14.33 -2.02
N GLU A 125 -18.50 15.50 -2.60
CA GLU A 125 -19.38 16.15 -3.58
C GLU A 125 -19.29 15.52 -4.97
N THR A 126 -18.06 15.19 -5.40
CA THR A 126 -17.79 14.76 -6.77
C THR A 126 -17.59 13.26 -6.92
N GLY A 127 -17.23 12.56 -5.84
CA GLY A 127 -16.75 11.18 -5.87
C GLY A 127 -15.33 11.00 -6.40
N ILE A 128 -14.70 12.06 -6.89
CA ILE A 128 -13.33 12.02 -7.41
C ILE A 128 -12.36 12.08 -6.24
N MET A 129 -11.53 11.04 -6.13
CA MET A 129 -10.47 10.92 -5.13
C MET A 129 -9.12 10.96 -5.86
N GLU A 130 -8.43 12.10 -5.80
CA GLU A 130 -7.14 12.32 -6.49
C GLU A 130 -6.06 11.33 -6.03
N SER A 131 -6.12 10.91 -4.76
CA SER A 131 -5.24 9.89 -4.19
C SER A 131 -6.03 8.92 -3.33
N ASN A 132 -5.90 7.61 -3.59
CA ASN A 132 -6.52 6.56 -2.77
C ASN A 132 -6.14 6.66 -1.28
N ALA A 133 -5.04 7.33 -0.95
CA ALA A 133 -4.61 7.56 0.42
C ALA A 133 -5.52 8.53 1.20
N TYR A 134 -6.34 9.34 0.53
CA TYR A 134 -7.25 10.28 1.20
C TYR A 134 -8.29 9.56 2.08
N LYS A 135 -8.60 8.29 1.80
CA LYS A 135 -9.47 7.50 2.67
C LYS A 135 -8.95 7.42 4.10
N TYR A 136 -7.63 7.44 4.32
CA TYR A 136 -7.04 7.36 5.67
C TYR A 136 -7.30 8.61 6.53
N LEU A 137 -7.85 9.69 5.97
CA LEU A 137 -8.24 10.88 6.72
C LEU A 137 -9.37 10.61 7.73
N TYR A 138 -10.06 9.46 7.65
CA TYR A 138 -10.99 9.03 8.70
C TYR A 138 -10.33 8.91 10.08
N LYS A 139 -8.99 8.76 10.13
CA LYS A 139 -8.22 8.65 11.37
C LYS A 139 -8.12 9.97 12.14
N LEU A 140 -8.53 11.09 11.54
CA LEU A 140 -8.57 12.41 12.18
C LEU A 140 -9.93 12.62 12.84
N ASN A 141 -10.03 12.37 14.16
CA ASN A 141 -11.30 12.53 14.86
C ASN A 141 -11.73 14.01 14.91
N GLY A 142 -13.03 14.26 14.72
CA GLY A 142 -13.58 15.61 14.71
C GLY A 142 -13.44 16.32 13.35
N LEU A 143 -12.73 15.74 12.37
CA LEU A 143 -12.59 16.31 11.04
C LEU A 143 -13.95 16.52 10.34
N GLU A 144 -14.92 15.64 10.59
CA GLU A 144 -16.30 15.74 10.09
C GLU A 144 -16.97 17.08 10.41
N LYS A 145 -16.57 17.76 11.50
CA LYS A 145 -17.09 19.08 11.89
C LYS A 145 -16.67 20.20 10.94
N TYR A 146 -15.58 20.01 10.21
CA TYR A 146 -15.00 20.97 9.26
C TYR A 146 -15.41 20.69 7.80
N VAL A 147 -16.08 19.56 7.56
CA VAL A 147 -16.44 19.08 6.23
C VAL A 147 -17.94 19.24 6.04
N MET A 148 -18.34 20.21 5.21
CA MET A 148 -19.74 20.47 4.88
C MET A 148 -19.98 20.34 3.38
N PRO A 149 -20.22 19.11 2.86
CA PRO A 149 -20.58 18.87 1.47
C PRO A 149 -21.99 19.40 1.20
N PHE A 150 -22.22 20.02 0.03
CA PHE A 150 -23.58 20.40 -0.38
C PHE A 150 -24.38 19.21 -0.96
N SER A 151 -23.69 18.16 -1.41
CA SER A 151 -24.31 16.94 -1.94
C SER A 151 -23.39 15.73 -1.71
N TYR A 152 -23.98 14.55 -1.70
CA TYR A 152 -23.28 13.26 -1.68
C TYR A 152 -23.53 12.43 -2.94
N THR A 153 -24.41 12.89 -3.85
CA THR A 153 -24.88 12.09 -4.99
C THR A 153 -23.74 11.61 -5.89
N GLY A 154 -22.80 12.49 -6.23
CA GLY A 154 -21.65 12.14 -7.07
C GLY A 154 -20.75 11.09 -6.41
N PHE A 155 -20.50 11.23 -5.11
CA PHE A 155 -19.76 10.25 -4.34
C PHE A 155 -20.48 8.91 -4.24
N LEU A 156 -21.78 8.90 -3.89
CA LEU A 156 -22.54 7.66 -3.73
C LEU A 156 -22.61 6.87 -5.03
N GLN A 157 -22.82 7.53 -6.18
CA GLN A 157 -22.81 6.88 -7.49
C GLN A 157 -21.45 6.21 -7.74
N LEU A 158 -20.35 6.97 -7.68
CA LEU A 158 -19.01 6.42 -7.92
C LEU A 158 -18.61 5.36 -6.89
N PHE A 159 -19.05 5.52 -5.64
CA PHE A 159 -18.81 4.56 -4.57
C PHE A 159 -19.47 3.22 -4.86
N VAL A 160 -20.75 3.23 -5.27
CA VAL A 160 -21.48 2.01 -5.67
C VAL A 160 -20.81 1.37 -6.87
N ASP A 161 -20.58 2.16 -7.94
CA ASP A 161 -20.03 1.68 -9.20
C ASP A 161 -18.66 1.02 -8.99
N LYS A 162 -17.76 1.69 -8.27
CA LYS A 162 -16.42 1.14 -7.98
C LYS A 162 -16.45 -0.02 -7.01
N SER A 163 -17.33 -0.02 -6.00
CA SER A 163 -17.43 -1.14 -5.05
C SER A 163 -17.89 -2.42 -5.73
N ILE A 164 -18.81 -2.30 -6.70
CA ILE A 164 -19.34 -3.42 -7.46
C ILE A 164 -18.34 -3.92 -8.50
N THR A 165 -17.79 -3.01 -9.31
CA THR A 165 -16.88 -3.38 -10.42
C THR A 165 -15.46 -3.72 -9.97
N SER A 166 -15.03 -3.21 -8.80
CA SER A 166 -13.71 -3.44 -8.24
C SER A 166 -13.81 -3.82 -6.76
N PRO A 167 -13.89 -5.13 -6.43
CA PRO A 167 -14.09 -5.60 -5.05
C PRO A 167 -12.97 -5.22 -4.07
N VAL A 168 -11.83 -4.72 -4.55
CA VAL A 168 -10.71 -4.23 -3.74
C VAL A 168 -10.87 -2.76 -3.33
N PHE A 169 -11.75 -2.00 -4.00
CA PHE A 169 -12.02 -0.61 -3.68
C PHE A 169 -12.68 -0.46 -2.31
N LEU A 170 -13.69 -1.30 -2.03
CA LEU A 170 -14.37 -1.36 -0.73
C LEU A 170 -13.58 -2.25 0.23
N ASP A 171 -12.45 -1.73 0.70
CA ASP A 171 -11.68 -2.30 1.80
C ASP A 171 -12.08 -1.70 3.15
N LYS A 172 -11.48 -2.21 4.23
CA LYS A 172 -11.80 -1.79 5.60
C LYS A 172 -11.53 -0.31 5.86
N ASP A 173 -10.56 0.28 5.19
CA ASP A 173 -10.28 1.71 5.34
C ASP A 173 -11.29 2.57 4.57
N MET A 174 -11.75 2.10 3.40
CA MET A 174 -12.84 2.76 2.68
C MET A 174 -14.17 2.65 3.45
N GLU A 175 -14.49 1.49 4.04
CA GLU A 175 -15.66 1.33 4.93
C GLU A 175 -15.65 2.40 6.03
N LYS A 176 -14.53 2.53 6.75
CA LYS A 176 -14.38 3.53 7.82
C LYS A 176 -14.46 4.97 7.32
N PHE A 177 -13.89 5.27 6.16
CA PHE A 177 -14.01 6.59 5.54
C PHE A 177 -15.46 6.94 5.27
N VAL A 178 -16.22 6.03 4.68
CA VAL A 178 -17.64 6.24 4.37
C VAL A 178 -18.45 6.40 5.65
N SER A 179 -18.31 5.50 6.62
CA SER A 179 -19.04 5.59 7.89
C SER A 179 -18.71 6.86 8.68
N LYS A 180 -17.48 7.40 8.53
CA LYS A 180 -17.05 8.62 9.22
C LYS A 180 -17.62 9.89 8.58
N PHE A 181 -17.66 9.96 7.25
CA PHE A 181 -17.95 11.21 6.53
C PHE A 181 -19.29 11.26 5.82
N VAL A 182 -19.96 10.12 5.61
CA VAL A 182 -21.27 10.09 4.96
C VAL A 182 -22.35 9.82 6.01
N PRO A 183 -23.32 10.74 6.20
CA PRO A 183 -24.42 10.53 7.13
C PRO A 183 -25.22 9.27 6.78
N HIS A 184 -25.68 8.54 7.79
CA HIS A 184 -26.50 7.33 7.58
C HIS A 184 -27.74 7.59 6.72
N SER A 185 -28.40 8.74 6.90
CA SER A 185 -29.55 9.14 6.11
C SER A 185 -29.24 9.32 4.62
N LYS A 186 -27.98 9.63 4.26
CA LYS A 186 -27.53 9.72 2.86
C LYS A 186 -27.11 8.38 2.30
N LEU A 187 -26.57 7.48 3.13
CA LEU A 187 -26.25 6.13 2.67
C LEU A 187 -27.50 5.34 2.25
N GLN A 188 -28.68 5.65 2.79
CA GLN A 188 -29.95 5.07 2.33
C GLN A 188 -30.24 5.35 0.84
N ASP A 189 -29.71 6.45 0.28
CA ASP A 189 -29.87 6.78 -1.16
C ASP A 189 -29.21 5.73 -2.07
N ILE A 190 -28.27 4.92 -1.55
CA ILE A 190 -27.65 3.81 -2.29
C ILE A 190 -28.69 2.80 -2.76
N ASN A 191 -29.77 2.58 -1.99
CA ASN A 191 -30.85 1.67 -2.41
C ASN A 191 -31.49 2.10 -3.72
N ASN A 192 -31.66 3.41 -3.94
CA ASN A 192 -32.20 3.93 -5.19
C ASN A 192 -31.24 3.71 -6.36
N ILE A 193 -29.93 3.86 -6.13
CA ILE A 193 -28.89 3.60 -7.14
C ILE A 193 -28.91 2.12 -7.55
N LEU A 194 -28.98 1.21 -6.57
CA LEU A 194 -28.99 -0.22 -6.81
C LEU A 194 -30.26 -0.68 -7.53
N ASN A 195 -31.43 -0.19 -7.13
CA ASN A 195 -32.72 -0.56 -7.73
C ASN A 195 -32.84 -0.13 -9.21
N ASN A 196 -32.17 0.97 -9.58
CA ASN A 196 -32.18 1.50 -10.94
C ASN A 196 -31.01 0.98 -11.80
N SER A 197 -30.19 0.08 -11.25
CA SER A 197 -28.99 -0.41 -11.93
C SER A 197 -29.16 -1.79 -12.53
N THR A 198 -28.33 -2.09 -13.53
CA THR A 198 -28.19 -3.43 -14.11
C THR A 198 -27.03 -4.22 -13.52
N TYR A 199 -26.46 -3.77 -12.39
CA TYR A 199 -25.22 -4.31 -11.83
C TYR A 199 -25.26 -5.82 -11.58
N PHE A 200 -26.39 -6.32 -11.09
CA PHE A 200 -26.56 -7.72 -10.72
C PHE A 200 -26.93 -8.65 -11.89
N LEU A 201 -26.97 -8.12 -13.12
CA LEU A 201 -27.13 -8.93 -14.33
C LEU A 201 -25.83 -9.60 -14.78
N ASP A 202 -24.67 -9.17 -14.27
CA ASP A 202 -23.37 -9.79 -14.57
C ASP A 202 -22.81 -10.49 -13.33
N GLU A 203 -22.46 -11.76 -13.47
CA GLU A 203 -21.89 -12.59 -12.40
C GLU A 203 -20.53 -12.06 -11.92
N ASN A 204 -19.77 -11.37 -12.77
CA ASN A 204 -18.49 -10.75 -12.40
C ASN A 204 -18.65 -9.70 -11.28
N ASN A 205 -19.83 -9.07 -11.21
CA ASN A 205 -20.14 -8.04 -10.22
C ASN A 205 -20.58 -8.60 -8.87
N TYR A 206 -20.83 -9.90 -8.74
CA TYR A 206 -21.46 -10.49 -7.55
C TYR A 206 -20.60 -10.33 -6.30
N LEU A 207 -19.28 -10.44 -6.43
CA LEU A 207 -18.38 -10.29 -5.28
C LEU A 207 -18.40 -8.86 -4.74
N GLY A 208 -18.29 -7.87 -5.63
CA GLY A 208 -18.33 -6.46 -5.24
C GLY A 208 -19.70 -6.06 -4.70
N GLY A 209 -20.76 -6.48 -5.38
CA GLY A 209 -22.14 -6.29 -4.93
C GLY A 209 -22.43 -6.91 -3.57
N PHE A 210 -21.97 -8.15 -3.33
CA PHE A 210 -22.13 -8.80 -2.04
C PHE A 210 -21.37 -8.07 -0.92
N LYS A 211 -20.12 -7.64 -1.16
CA LYS A 211 -19.36 -6.84 -0.19
C LYS A 211 -20.04 -5.52 0.15
N LEU A 212 -20.54 -4.81 -0.86
CA LEU A 212 -21.25 -3.55 -0.68
C LEU A 212 -22.50 -3.76 0.17
N LEU A 213 -23.35 -4.72 -0.21
CA LEU A 213 -24.57 -5.00 0.52
C LEU A 213 -24.29 -5.50 1.95
N ASP A 214 -23.25 -6.30 2.15
CA ASP A 214 -22.84 -6.74 3.49
C ASP A 214 -22.37 -5.57 4.37
N PHE A 215 -21.62 -4.63 3.81
CA PHE A 215 -21.26 -3.39 4.48
C PHE A 215 -22.52 -2.59 4.88
N LEU A 216 -23.43 -2.34 3.94
CA LEU A 216 -24.65 -1.58 4.22
C LEU A 216 -25.51 -2.25 5.30
N LYS A 217 -25.57 -3.58 5.31
CA LYS A 217 -26.27 -4.35 6.34
C LYS A 217 -25.61 -4.20 7.71
N ARG A 218 -24.28 -4.27 7.80
CA ARG A 218 -23.55 -4.11 9.07
C ARG A 218 -23.74 -2.72 9.67
N GLU A 219 -23.84 -1.69 8.83
CA GLU A 219 -24.14 -0.32 9.25
C GLU A 219 -25.64 -0.08 9.50
N GLY A 220 -26.50 -1.10 9.36
CA GLY A 220 -27.94 -0.97 9.61
C GLY A 220 -28.70 -0.10 8.59
N ILE A 221 -28.13 0.09 7.40
CA ILE A 221 -28.71 0.93 6.33
C ILE A 221 -29.81 0.19 5.57
N ILE A 222 -29.69 -1.15 5.48
CA ILE A 222 -30.63 -2.02 4.80
C ILE A 222 -31.19 -3.08 5.75
N ASP A 223 -32.49 -3.37 5.69
CA ASP A 223 -33.06 -4.55 6.34
C ASP A 223 -32.91 -5.79 5.44
N SER A 224 -32.72 -6.93 6.09
CA SER A 224 -32.81 -8.28 5.52
C SER A 224 -34.02 -8.54 4.63
N LYS A 225 -35.14 -7.83 4.88
CA LYS A 225 -36.37 -7.91 4.08
C LYS A 225 -36.34 -7.05 2.80
N GLU A 226 -35.51 -6.02 2.75
CA GLU A 226 -35.54 -5.02 1.66
C GLU A 226 -34.68 -5.42 0.46
N LEU A 227 -33.75 -6.37 0.60
CA LEU A 227 -32.85 -6.77 -0.48
C LEU A 227 -32.91 -8.26 -0.79
N LYS A 228 -33.93 -8.64 -1.58
CA LYS A 228 -33.99 -9.93 -2.30
C LYS A 228 -32.62 -10.27 -2.94
N THR A 229 -31.97 -9.26 -3.52
CA THR A 229 -30.64 -9.38 -4.12
C THR A 229 -29.54 -9.81 -3.14
N TYR A 230 -29.51 -9.27 -1.90
CA TYR A 230 -28.52 -9.71 -0.90
C TYR A 230 -28.74 -11.17 -0.52
N SER A 231 -29.99 -11.60 -0.31
CA SER A 231 -30.31 -12.99 0.00
C SER A 231 -29.88 -13.94 -1.12
N LEU A 232 -30.15 -13.59 -2.38
CA LEU A 232 -29.73 -14.37 -3.55
C LEU A 232 -28.20 -14.45 -3.66
N LEU A 233 -27.48 -13.33 -3.51
CA LEU A 233 -26.02 -13.31 -3.54
C LEU A 233 -25.41 -14.10 -2.37
N LYS A 234 -26.00 -14.01 -1.18
CA LYS A 234 -25.56 -14.80 -0.03
C LYS A 234 -25.71 -16.29 -0.31
N GLN A 235 -26.88 -16.72 -0.79
CA GLN A 235 -27.12 -18.12 -1.17
C GLN A 235 -26.13 -18.58 -2.26
N TYR A 236 -25.88 -17.73 -3.26
CA TYR A 236 -24.88 -17.98 -4.31
C TYR A 236 -23.49 -18.27 -3.72
N PHE A 237 -23.00 -17.43 -2.80
CA PHE A 237 -21.67 -17.59 -2.21
C PHE A 237 -21.59 -18.74 -1.21
N ASP A 238 -22.67 -19.01 -0.46
CA ASP A 238 -22.78 -20.18 0.42
C ASP A 238 -22.67 -21.47 -0.41
N LEU A 239 -23.42 -21.57 -1.52
CA LEU A 239 -23.33 -22.69 -2.46
C LEU A 239 -21.93 -22.80 -3.09
N LYS A 240 -21.32 -21.69 -3.51
CA LYS A 240 -19.96 -21.68 -4.06
C LYS A 240 -18.95 -22.28 -3.07
N LYS A 241 -19.07 -21.93 -1.79
CA LYS A 241 -18.22 -22.46 -0.71
C LYS A 241 -18.44 -23.96 -0.52
N GLU A 242 -19.69 -24.41 -0.45
CA GLU A 242 -20.04 -25.83 -0.31
C GLU A 242 -19.49 -26.65 -1.49
N ILE A 243 -19.67 -26.18 -2.74
CA ILE A 243 -19.11 -26.84 -3.94
C ILE A 243 -17.58 -26.91 -3.85
N GLY A 244 -16.92 -25.82 -3.44
CA GLY A 244 -15.46 -25.78 -3.30
C GLY A 244 -14.93 -26.78 -2.27
N GLN A 245 -15.64 -26.98 -1.16
CA GLN A 245 -15.31 -27.99 -0.16
C GLN A 245 -15.46 -29.41 -0.72
N LEU A 246 -16.55 -29.70 -1.43
CA LEU A 246 -16.75 -31.00 -2.08
C LEU A 246 -15.69 -31.26 -3.16
N ALA A 247 -15.36 -30.26 -3.97
CA ALA A 247 -14.31 -30.34 -4.99
C ALA A 247 -12.93 -30.67 -4.41
N SER A 248 -12.64 -30.19 -3.19
CA SER A 248 -11.39 -30.50 -2.50
C SER A 248 -11.40 -31.90 -1.89
N ASN A 249 -12.54 -32.34 -1.38
CA ASN A 249 -12.68 -33.61 -0.67
C ASN A 249 -12.84 -34.81 -1.60
N ILE A 250 -13.30 -34.61 -2.84
CA ILE A 250 -13.64 -35.70 -3.77
C ILE A 250 -12.50 -36.68 -4.02
N TYR A 251 -11.23 -36.26 -3.95
CA TYR A 251 -10.08 -37.15 -4.12
C TYR A 251 -9.79 -38.02 -2.89
N LEU A 252 -10.29 -37.62 -1.71
CA LEU A 252 -10.06 -38.27 -0.43
C LEU A 252 -11.21 -39.21 -0.02
N VAL A 253 -12.32 -39.21 -0.76
CA VAL A 253 -13.49 -40.05 -0.45
C VAL A 253 -13.20 -41.51 -0.78
N ASP A 254 -13.37 -42.40 0.20
CA ASP A 254 -13.30 -43.85 -0.03
C ASP A 254 -14.38 -44.31 -1.01
N ILE A 255 -14.09 -45.35 -1.79
CA ILE A 255 -15.00 -45.86 -2.82
C ILE A 255 -16.36 -46.28 -2.24
N ASP A 256 -16.36 -46.80 -1.01
CA ASP A 256 -17.58 -47.26 -0.33
C ASP A 256 -18.48 -46.08 0.11
N LYS A 257 -17.93 -44.85 0.19
CA LYS A 257 -18.66 -43.60 0.52
C LYS A 257 -18.97 -42.75 -0.71
N LEU A 258 -18.55 -43.19 -1.90
CA LEU A 258 -18.71 -42.43 -3.14
C LEU A 258 -20.19 -42.28 -3.56
N LYS A 259 -21.04 -43.25 -3.19
CA LYS A 259 -22.50 -43.17 -3.37
C LYS A 259 -23.10 -41.98 -2.62
N ASP A 260 -22.90 -41.91 -1.31
CA ASP A 260 -23.41 -40.82 -0.46
C ASP A 260 -22.83 -39.46 -0.88
N PHE A 261 -21.54 -39.43 -1.21
CA PHE A 261 -20.90 -38.22 -1.72
C PHE A 261 -21.57 -37.72 -3.02
N THR A 262 -21.89 -38.63 -3.93
CA THR A 262 -22.57 -38.28 -5.19
C THR A 262 -23.99 -37.77 -4.93
N ILE A 263 -24.75 -38.41 -4.03
CA ILE A 263 -26.09 -37.94 -3.66
C ILE A 263 -26.02 -36.50 -3.11
N ASN A 264 -25.07 -36.22 -2.22
CA ASN A 264 -24.85 -34.87 -1.70
C ASN A 264 -24.55 -33.85 -2.81
N VAL A 265 -23.76 -34.23 -3.82
CA VAL A 265 -23.47 -33.37 -4.97
C VAL A 265 -24.71 -33.15 -5.85
N LEU A 266 -25.56 -34.16 -6.04
CA LEU A 266 -26.82 -34.03 -6.79
C LEU A 266 -27.83 -33.13 -6.05
N ASP A 267 -27.91 -33.24 -4.73
CA ASP A 267 -28.75 -32.34 -3.91
C ASP A 267 -28.27 -30.89 -3.99
N LEU A 268 -26.95 -30.67 -3.95
CA LEU A 268 -26.36 -29.36 -4.14
C LEU A 268 -26.62 -28.83 -5.56
N THR A 269 -26.55 -29.70 -6.57
CA THR A 269 -26.87 -29.37 -7.96
C THR A 269 -28.32 -28.90 -8.09
N ASN A 270 -29.26 -29.56 -7.42
CA ASN A 270 -30.66 -29.12 -7.35
C ASN A 270 -30.79 -27.70 -6.77
N LYS A 271 -30.08 -27.41 -5.67
CA LYS A 271 -30.10 -26.06 -5.06
C LYS A 271 -29.57 -24.99 -6.03
N VAL A 272 -28.51 -25.28 -6.77
CA VAL A 272 -27.95 -24.35 -7.76
C VAL A 272 -28.92 -24.12 -8.92
N ILE A 273 -29.53 -25.18 -9.48
CA ILE A 273 -30.50 -25.07 -10.58
C ILE A 273 -31.70 -24.19 -10.18
N ASN A 274 -32.14 -24.26 -8.93
CA ASN A 274 -33.28 -23.47 -8.45
C ASN A 274 -32.92 -22.02 -8.05
N LEU A 275 -31.65 -21.62 -8.13
CA LEU A 275 -31.21 -20.26 -7.80
C LEU A 275 -31.59 -19.26 -8.91
N ASP A 276 -32.43 -18.27 -8.62
CA ASP A 276 -32.95 -17.28 -9.58
C ASP A 276 -31.95 -16.13 -9.83
N ILE A 277 -30.75 -16.49 -10.31
CA ILE A 277 -29.65 -15.57 -10.62
C ILE A 277 -28.70 -16.23 -11.63
N LYS A 278 -27.87 -15.46 -12.37
CA LYS A 278 -26.83 -16.06 -13.24
C LYS A 278 -25.85 -16.86 -12.40
N LYS A 279 -25.39 -17.99 -12.92
CA LYS A 279 -24.69 -19.01 -12.11
C LYS A 279 -23.73 -19.87 -12.92
N GLU A 280 -23.14 -19.29 -13.96
CA GLU A 280 -22.20 -19.98 -14.86
C GLU A 280 -20.94 -20.43 -14.11
N SER A 281 -20.46 -19.64 -13.14
CA SER A 281 -19.33 -20.06 -12.30
C SER A 281 -19.68 -21.26 -11.43
N LEU A 282 -20.90 -21.30 -10.86
CA LEU A 282 -21.36 -22.46 -10.07
C LEU A 282 -21.53 -23.70 -10.95
N TYR A 283 -22.07 -23.55 -12.16
CA TYR A 283 -22.17 -24.63 -13.14
C TYR A 283 -20.80 -25.15 -13.55
N THR A 284 -19.83 -24.26 -13.78
CA THR A 284 -18.46 -24.67 -14.12
C THR A 284 -17.81 -25.46 -12.98
N LEU A 285 -17.97 -25.02 -11.73
CA LEU A 285 -17.44 -25.72 -10.56
C LEU A 285 -18.12 -27.09 -10.39
N LEU A 286 -19.45 -27.14 -10.44
CA LEU A 286 -20.21 -28.40 -10.35
C LEU A 286 -19.84 -29.37 -11.46
N ASN A 287 -19.71 -28.89 -12.70
CA ASN A 287 -19.28 -29.69 -13.84
C ASN A 287 -17.92 -30.36 -13.58
N GLY A 288 -16.97 -29.65 -12.99
CA GLY A 288 -15.68 -30.21 -12.57
C GLY A 288 -15.80 -31.31 -11.50
N VAL A 289 -16.66 -31.10 -10.49
CA VAL A 289 -16.93 -32.09 -9.44
C VAL A 289 -17.59 -33.34 -10.03
N ILE A 290 -18.67 -33.18 -10.79
CA ILE A 290 -19.44 -34.27 -11.40
C ILE A 290 -18.57 -35.08 -12.36
N LYS A 291 -17.75 -34.41 -13.18
CA LYS A 291 -16.77 -35.07 -14.04
C LYS A 291 -15.79 -35.94 -13.27
N THR A 292 -15.32 -35.43 -12.14
CA THR A 292 -14.41 -36.19 -11.27
C THR A 292 -15.12 -37.39 -10.65
N ILE A 293 -16.39 -37.24 -10.21
CA ILE A 293 -17.20 -38.37 -9.73
C ILE A 293 -17.32 -39.43 -10.81
N ARG A 294 -17.70 -39.03 -12.03
CA ARG A 294 -17.86 -39.93 -13.17
C ARG A 294 -16.59 -40.74 -13.41
N ILE A 295 -15.43 -40.08 -13.52
CA ILE A 295 -14.14 -40.75 -13.73
C ILE A 295 -13.83 -41.73 -12.59
N ARG A 296 -14.12 -41.37 -11.33
CA ARG A 296 -13.91 -42.27 -10.18
C ARG A 296 -14.84 -43.48 -10.20
N ILE A 297 -16.08 -43.35 -10.67
CA ILE A 297 -16.99 -44.49 -10.87
C ILE A 297 -16.48 -45.37 -12.02
N GLU A 298 -16.13 -44.78 -13.17
CA GLU A 298 -15.62 -45.48 -14.36
C GLU A 298 -14.36 -46.31 -14.05
N SER A 299 -13.45 -45.74 -13.25
CA SER A 299 -12.20 -46.40 -12.83
C SER A 299 -12.38 -47.39 -11.68
N SER A 300 -13.54 -47.41 -11.04
CA SER A 300 -13.80 -48.36 -9.98
C SER A 300 -14.20 -49.72 -10.56
N ASN A 301 -13.59 -50.78 -10.04
CA ASN A 301 -14.00 -52.15 -10.34
C ASN A 301 -15.13 -52.65 -9.42
N LYS A 302 -15.73 -51.76 -8.62
CA LYS A 302 -16.79 -52.09 -7.65
C LYS A 302 -18.12 -51.51 -8.12
N ILE A 303 -19.22 -52.18 -7.78
CA ILE A 303 -20.56 -51.63 -7.93
C ILE A 303 -20.75 -50.57 -6.85
N ILE A 304 -20.88 -49.30 -7.26
CA ILE A 304 -21.11 -48.18 -6.35
C ILE A 304 -22.60 -47.84 -6.27
N PHE A 305 -23.36 -48.08 -7.35
CA PHE A 305 -24.78 -47.78 -7.45
C PHE A 305 -25.59 -49.01 -7.86
N ASP A 306 -26.60 -49.33 -7.06
CA ASP A 306 -27.55 -50.41 -7.33
C ASP A 306 -28.66 -49.95 -8.30
N THR A 307 -29.00 -48.66 -8.24
CA THR A 307 -30.02 -48.00 -9.07
C THR A 307 -29.58 -46.57 -9.41
N VAL A 308 -30.16 -46.03 -10.48
CA VAL A 308 -29.98 -44.61 -10.83
C VAL A 308 -30.64 -43.72 -9.76
N PRO A 309 -29.96 -42.67 -9.25
CA PRO A 309 -30.57 -41.74 -8.31
C PRO A 309 -31.85 -41.11 -8.87
N GLU A 310 -32.94 -41.12 -8.08
CA GLU A 310 -34.29 -40.68 -8.53
C GLU A 310 -34.33 -39.23 -9.02
N ASN A 311 -33.48 -38.35 -8.48
CA ASN A 311 -33.44 -36.95 -8.84
C ASN A 311 -32.64 -36.67 -10.14
N LEU A 312 -31.84 -37.62 -10.64
CA LEU A 312 -30.88 -37.36 -11.72
C LEU A 312 -31.54 -36.94 -13.03
N ASP A 313 -32.66 -37.57 -13.39
CA ASP A 313 -33.39 -37.25 -14.63
C ASP A 313 -33.98 -35.85 -14.60
N LYS A 314 -34.60 -35.48 -13.47
CA LYS A 314 -35.09 -34.13 -13.25
C LYS A 314 -33.98 -33.08 -13.33
N LEU A 315 -32.79 -33.39 -12.81
CA LEU A 315 -31.63 -32.49 -12.86
C LEU A 315 -31.11 -32.32 -14.29
N ILE A 316 -31.09 -33.37 -15.10
CA ILE A 316 -30.71 -33.31 -16.51
C ILE A 316 -31.66 -32.40 -17.29
N ASP A 317 -32.96 -32.54 -17.08
CA ASP A 317 -33.97 -31.77 -17.80
C ASP A 317 -33.96 -30.28 -17.45
N SER A 318 -33.63 -29.97 -16.19
CA SER A 318 -33.60 -28.61 -15.65
C SER A 318 -32.25 -27.90 -15.75
N SER A 319 -31.20 -28.59 -16.20
CA SER A 319 -29.86 -28.02 -16.39
C SER A 319 -29.64 -27.48 -17.81
N SER A 320 -28.72 -26.54 -17.96
CA SER A 320 -28.16 -26.13 -19.25
C SER A 320 -26.75 -26.71 -19.46
N ASP A 321 -26.25 -26.64 -20.69
CA ASP A 321 -24.86 -27.00 -20.97
C ASP A 321 -23.88 -26.02 -20.32
N PRO A 322 -22.69 -26.47 -19.88
CA PRO A 322 -22.12 -27.83 -20.05
C PRO A 322 -22.58 -28.85 -18.99
N LEU A 323 -23.25 -28.40 -17.92
CA LEU A 323 -23.64 -29.24 -16.78
C LEU A 323 -24.58 -30.38 -17.20
N LYS A 324 -25.54 -30.09 -18.10
CA LYS A 324 -26.47 -31.09 -18.64
C LYS A 324 -25.75 -32.26 -19.31
N SER A 325 -24.81 -31.97 -20.22
CA SER A 325 -24.00 -32.99 -20.90
C SER A 325 -23.25 -33.89 -19.92
N GLU A 326 -22.71 -33.33 -18.85
CA GLU A 326 -21.94 -34.09 -17.86
C GLU A 326 -22.83 -34.94 -16.95
N LEU A 327 -24.02 -34.46 -16.58
CA LEU A 327 -25.02 -35.25 -15.86
C LEU A 327 -25.53 -36.44 -16.70
N LEU A 328 -25.72 -36.25 -18.01
CA LEU A 328 -26.06 -37.35 -18.93
C LEU A 328 -24.99 -38.43 -18.95
N LYS A 329 -23.71 -38.04 -19.08
CA LYS A 329 -22.58 -38.99 -19.03
C LYS A 329 -22.47 -39.70 -17.68
N LEU A 330 -22.73 -39.00 -16.57
CA LEU A 330 -22.78 -39.62 -15.25
C LEU A 330 -23.90 -40.68 -15.19
N LYS A 331 -25.09 -40.39 -15.72
CA LYS A 331 -26.20 -41.35 -15.81
C LYS A 331 -25.80 -42.59 -16.59
N GLU A 332 -25.19 -42.42 -17.77
CA GLU A 332 -24.73 -43.53 -18.61
C GLU A 332 -23.76 -44.46 -17.86
N VAL A 333 -22.79 -43.89 -17.15
CA VAL A 333 -21.81 -44.65 -16.35
C VAL A 333 -22.49 -45.41 -15.20
N ILE A 334 -23.43 -44.78 -14.49
CA ILE A 334 -24.18 -45.43 -13.41
C ILE A 334 -25.02 -46.60 -13.95
N VAL A 335 -25.65 -46.43 -15.12
CA VAL A 335 -26.42 -47.49 -15.78
C VAL A 335 -25.51 -48.63 -16.24
N ALA A 336 -24.37 -48.33 -16.85
CA ALA A 336 -23.41 -49.35 -17.29
C ALA A 336 -22.82 -50.14 -16.10
N ALA A 337 -22.47 -49.44 -15.02
CA ALA A 337 -21.97 -50.05 -13.79
C ALA A 337 -23.03 -50.97 -13.15
N SER A 338 -24.29 -50.52 -13.06
CA SER A 338 -25.39 -51.31 -12.50
C SER A 338 -25.81 -52.49 -13.40
N ALA A 339 -25.71 -52.38 -14.73
CA ALA A 339 -25.98 -53.49 -15.66
C ALA A 339 -24.88 -54.57 -15.65
N SER A 340 -23.61 -54.17 -15.47
CA SER A 340 -22.48 -55.10 -15.39
C SER A 340 -22.51 -56.02 -14.16
N SER A 341 -23.33 -55.69 -13.15
CA SER A 341 -23.59 -56.51 -11.96
C SER A 341 -24.29 -57.85 -12.25
N LYS A 342 -24.98 -57.98 -13.40
CA LYS A 342 -25.64 -59.24 -13.77
C LYS A 342 -24.74 -60.24 -14.52
N ALA A 343 -23.51 -59.84 -14.91
CA ALA A 343 -22.69 -60.65 -15.82
C ALA A 343 -21.28 -61.00 -15.33
N LYS A 344 -20.81 -60.50 -14.18
CA LYS A 344 -19.45 -60.77 -13.68
C LYS A 344 -19.45 -61.34 -12.27
N SER A 345 -19.94 -62.57 -12.17
CA SER A 345 -19.59 -63.50 -11.09
C SER A 345 -19.02 -64.77 -11.70
N GLN A 346 -17.95 -64.62 -12.48
CA GLN A 346 -17.02 -65.70 -12.83
C GLN A 346 -15.81 -65.09 -13.55
N ASN A 347 -14.63 -65.62 -13.23
CA ASN A 347 -13.34 -65.42 -13.90
C ASN A 347 -12.58 -64.09 -13.63
N ASN A 348 -11.55 -64.16 -12.79
CA ASN A 348 -10.23 -64.59 -13.28
C ASN A 348 -9.20 -64.76 -12.15
N ASN A 349 -8.48 -65.88 -12.22
CA ASN A 349 -7.23 -66.18 -11.53
C ASN A 349 -6.05 -65.98 -12.50
N THR A 350 -4.84 -65.97 -11.91
CA THR A 350 -3.51 -66.35 -12.49
C THR A 350 -2.85 -65.34 -13.44
N THR A 351 -1.54 -65.02 -13.40
CA THR A 351 -0.38 -65.41 -12.56
C THR A 351 0.82 -64.47 -12.84
N GLU A 352 1.81 -64.49 -11.93
CA GLU A 352 3.28 -64.36 -12.15
C GLU A 352 3.86 -63.00 -12.57
N SER A 353 5.07 -62.55 -12.19
CA SER A 353 6.32 -63.19 -11.72
C SER A 353 7.24 -62.08 -11.14
N THR A 354 7.85 -62.22 -9.96
CA THR A 354 9.20 -62.73 -9.60
C THR A 354 10.42 -61.79 -9.85
N THR A 355 11.10 -61.49 -8.73
CA THR A 355 12.58 -61.37 -8.50
C THR A 355 13.40 -60.22 -9.13
N SER A 356 13.97 -59.34 -8.29
CA SER A 356 15.40 -59.32 -7.85
C SER A 356 16.27 -58.37 -8.71
N GLN A 357 17.33 -57.69 -8.26
CA GLN A 357 18.19 -57.76 -7.08
C GLN A 357 19.14 -56.52 -7.05
N LYS A 358 19.67 -56.20 -5.87
CA LYS A 358 21.03 -55.69 -5.52
C LYS A 358 21.59 -54.43 -6.22
N GLY A 359 22.03 -53.41 -5.49
CA GLY A 359 23.24 -53.37 -4.62
C GLY A 359 24.16 -52.28 -5.21
N ASN A 360 25.11 -51.62 -4.56
CA ASN A 360 25.74 -51.66 -3.24
C ASN A 360 26.56 -50.35 -3.09
N GLU A 361 26.81 -49.87 -1.86
CA GLU A 361 28.09 -49.36 -1.27
C GLU A 361 29.05 -48.46 -2.10
N ASN A 362 29.85 -47.50 -1.59
CA ASN A 362 30.45 -47.15 -0.29
C ASN A 362 31.06 -45.71 -0.43
N LYS A 363 31.12 -44.86 0.62
CA LYS A 363 32.33 -44.51 1.44
C LYS A 363 33.58 -44.13 0.60
N SER A 364 34.33 -43.04 0.81
CA SER A 364 34.85 -42.48 2.07
C SER A 364 35.81 -41.30 1.76
N THR A 365 35.95 -40.31 2.67
CA THR A 365 37.19 -39.62 3.18
C THR A 365 38.21 -38.99 2.18
N VAL A 366 39.05 -37.97 2.44
CA VAL A 366 39.47 -37.13 3.58
C VAL A 366 40.41 -36.02 3.05
N VAL A 367 40.31 -34.82 3.64
CA VAL A 367 41.37 -33.85 4.06
C VAL A 367 42.69 -33.75 3.27
N SER A 368 43.13 -32.50 3.05
CA SER A 368 44.53 -32.09 3.31
C SER A 368 44.62 -30.61 3.69
N LYS A 369 45.12 -30.37 4.91
CA LYS A 369 45.82 -29.16 5.37
C LYS A 369 47.32 -29.38 5.12
N ASN A 370 48.06 -28.29 4.90
CA ASN A 370 49.41 -28.03 5.43
C ASN A 370 49.71 -26.55 5.12
N ASP A 371 50.01 -25.67 6.09
CA ASP A 371 51.16 -25.58 6.99
C ASP A 371 52.43 -25.04 6.29
N ASN A 372 52.84 -23.80 6.63
CA ASN A 372 53.94 -23.52 7.58
C ASN A 372 54.73 -22.22 7.30
N ASN A 373 54.99 -21.49 8.40
CA ASN A 373 56.26 -20.84 8.80
C ASN A 373 56.86 -19.70 7.93
N THR A 374 57.62 -18.71 8.41
CA THR A 374 58.18 -18.37 9.74
C THR A 374 58.78 -16.95 9.70
N ASN A 375 58.60 -16.21 10.80
CA ASN A 375 59.53 -15.33 11.53
C ASN A 375 60.54 -14.36 10.87
N SER A 376 60.53 -13.16 11.49
CA SER A 376 61.64 -12.21 11.78
C SER A 376 62.03 -11.26 10.64
N THR A 377 62.25 -9.95 10.84
CA THR A 377 63.09 -9.26 11.83
C THR A 377 62.78 -7.75 11.90
N LYS A 378 63.24 -7.12 12.99
CA LYS A 378 63.18 -5.70 13.35
C LYS A 378 63.63 -4.72 12.25
N LYS A 379 62.69 -3.92 11.72
CA LYS A 379 62.92 -2.55 11.20
C LYS A 379 61.60 -1.73 11.11
N HIS A 380 60.69 -1.92 12.06
CA HIS A 380 59.30 -1.47 11.92
C HIS A 380 58.96 -0.08 12.46
N SER A 381 59.89 0.74 12.99
CA SER A 381 59.51 2.07 13.54
C SER A 381 59.43 3.19 12.50
N LEU A 382 60.14 3.11 11.36
CA LEU A 382 60.11 4.14 10.32
C LEU A 382 59.01 3.88 9.28
N ILE A 383 58.81 2.63 8.85
CA ILE A 383 57.80 2.30 7.84
C ILE A 383 56.38 2.43 8.43
N THR A 384 56.17 2.01 9.68
CA THR A 384 54.88 2.25 10.36
C THR A 384 54.63 3.74 10.54
N TYR A 385 55.65 4.52 10.90
CA TYR A 385 55.53 5.98 11.05
C TYR A 385 55.24 6.68 9.72
N ILE A 386 55.87 6.27 8.62
CA ILE A 386 55.59 6.79 7.27
C ILE A 386 54.17 6.41 6.82
N ILE A 387 53.72 5.18 7.08
CA ILE A 387 52.34 4.76 6.80
C ILE A 387 51.34 5.56 7.65
N LEU A 388 51.66 5.80 8.92
CA LEU A 388 50.81 6.55 9.84
C LEU A 388 50.72 8.04 9.45
N ILE A 389 51.83 8.64 8.98
CA ILE A 389 51.84 9.97 8.40
C ILE A 389 51.05 10.00 7.08
N ALA A 390 51.21 9.01 6.20
CA ALA A 390 50.47 8.94 4.95
C ALA A 390 48.96 8.82 5.22
N ILE A 391 48.54 8.00 6.19
CA ILE A 391 47.15 7.92 6.64
C ILE A 391 46.69 9.27 7.21
N LEU A 392 47.51 9.93 8.03
CA LEU A 392 47.16 11.22 8.62
C LEU A 392 47.05 12.34 7.58
N VAL A 393 47.88 12.30 6.53
CA VAL A 393 47.79 13.19 5.37
C VAL A 393 46.53 12.90 4.54
N ILE A 394 46.19 11.63 4.30
CA ILE A 394 44.96 11.24 3.60
C ILE A 394 43.72 11.69 4.40
N VAL A 395 43.70 11.44 5.71
CA VAL A 395 42.64 11.90 6.61
C VAL A 395 42.56 13.43 6.58
N SER A 396 43.69 14.14 6.62
CA SER A 396 43.72 15.60 6.55
C SER A 396 43.19 16.14 5.21
N ILE A 397 43.55 15.52 4.08
CA ILE A 397 43.03 15.87 2.75
C ILE A 397 41.52 15.65 2.67
N LEU A 398 41.01 14.61 3.34
CA LEU A 398 39.58 14.34 3.44
C LEU A 398 38.87 15.30 4.42
N THR A 399 39.50 15.76 5.51
CA THR A 399 38.81 16.57 6.53
C THR A 399 38.96 18.07 6.35
N ILE A 400 40.06 18.57 5.78
CA ILE A 400 40.29 20.02 5.59
C ILE A 400 39.18 20.68 4.74
N PRO A 401 38.72 20.09 3.62
CA PRO A 401 37.61 20.64 2.83
C PRO A 401 36.27 20.63 3.57
N TYR A 402 36.13 19.83 4.65
CA TYR A 402 34.93 19.85 5.50
C TYR A 402 34.86 21.11 6.36
N PHE A 403 36.00 21.58 6.88
CA PHE A 403 36.07 22.74 7.77
C PHE A 403 35.99 24.07 7.00
N PHE A 404 36.57 24.14 5.80
CA PHE A 404 36.56 25.34 4.95
C PHE A 404 35.56 25.23 3.80
N VAL A 405 34.29 25.54 4.10
CA VAL A 405 33.16 25.41 3.16
C VAL A 405 33.28 26.39 1.99
N SER A 406 33.30 25.86 0.76
CA SER A 406 33.33 26.61 -0.51
C SER A 406 32.74 25.78 -1.65
N HIS A 407 32.49 26.37 -2.83
CA HIS A 407 32.05 25.58 -4.01
C HIS A 407 33.02 24.44 -4.34
N LYS A 408 34.33 24.70 -4.23
CA LYS A 408 35.38 23.72 -4.52
C LYS A 408 35.38 22.56 -3.53
N SER A 409 35.03 22.80 -2.26
CA SER A 409 34.93 21.71 -1.28
C SER A 409 33.72 20.82 -1.57
N ILE A 410 32.59 21.39 -1.99
CA ILE A 410 31.39 20.63 -2.38
C ILE A 410 31.71 19.75 -3.61
N GLU A 411 32.30 20.32 -4.65
CA GLU A 411 32.70 19.59 -5.85
C GLU A 411 33.72 18.47 -5.54
N PHE A 412 34.62 18.68 -4.58
CA PHE A 412 35.58 17.66 -4.13
C PHE A 412 34.86 16.42 -3.58
N TYR A 413 33.86 16.59 -2.70
CA TYR A 413 33.09 15.46 -2.16
C TYR A 413 32.15 14.82 -3.19
N MET A 414 31.62 15.60 -4.14
CA MET A 414 30.86 15.05 -5.27
C MET A 414 31.73 14.13 -6.13
N LYS A 415 32.99 14.52 -6.42
CA LYS A 415 33.93 13.68 -7.17
C LYS A 415 34.29 12.39 -6.44
N LEU A 416 34.30 12.42 -5.10
CA LEU A 416 34.47 11.23 -4.25
C LEU A 416 33.17 10.41 -4.06
N LYS A 417 32.06 10.79 -4.73
CA LYS A 417 30.71 10.19 -4.59
C LYS A 417 30.15 10.21 -3.16
N MET A 418 30.65 11.10 -2.30
CA MET A 418 30.17 11.27 -0.93
C MET A 418 29.01 12.27 -0.90
N PHE A 419 27.93 11.96 -1.62
CA PHE A 419 26.83 12.90 -1.89
C PHE A 419 26.14 13.41 -0.62
N LYS A 420 25.97 12.57 0.41
CA LYS A 420 25.38 13.01 1.70
C LYS A 420 26.24 14.06 2.43
N THR A 421 27.56 13.96 2.37
CA THR A 421 28.49 14.94 2.96
C THR A 421 28.57 16.20 2.11
N ALA A 422 28.55 16.04 0.78
CA ALA A 422 28.50 17.14 -0.16
C ALA A 422 27.21 17.97 0.01
N LEU A 423 26.08 17.30 0.24
CA LEU A 423 24.79 17.93 0.50
C LEU A 423 24.84 18.80 1.78
N LYS A 424 25.34 18.25 2.89
CA LYS A 424 25.51 19.01 4.15
C LYS A 424 26.39 20.25 3.99
N LEU A 425 27.43 20.16 3.17
CA LEU A 425 28.30 21.31 2.88
C LEU A 425 27.62 22.32 1.96
N ALA A 426 26.82 21.86 0.99
CA ALA A 426 26.01 22.73 0.15
C ALA A 426 24.95 23.48 0.96
N GLU A 427 24.24 22.78 1.86
CA GLU A 427 23.31 23.37 2.82
C GLU A 427 23.99 24.43 3.69
N LYS A 428 25.14 24.10 4.29
CA LYS A 428 25.92 25.04 5.10
C LYS A 428 26.39 26.27 4.30
N LEU A 429 26.72 26.09 3.01
CA LEU A 429 27.13 27.19 2.13
C LEU A 429 25.94 28.10 1.75
N VAL A 430 24.79 27.50 1.47
CA VAL A 430 23.53 28.21 1.21
C VAL A 430 23.05 28.98 2.45
N ILE A 431 23.17 28.39 3.65
CA ILE A 431 22.86 29.07 4.92
C ILE A 431 23.77 30.30 5.11
N LYS A 432 25.07 30.14 4.83
CA LYS A 432 26.03 31.24 4.99
C LYS A 432 25.81 32.35 3.94
N ASN A 433 25.46 31.98 2.71
CA ASN A 433 25.25 32.89 1.59
C ASN A 433 23.95 32.53 0.83
N PRO A 434 22.77 33.01 1.27
CA PRO A 434 21.47 32.63 0.70
C PRO A 434 21.19 33.11 -0.73
N ASP A 435 22.01 34.01 -1.27
CA ASP A 435 21.88 34.53 -2.65
C ASP A 435 22.83 33.84 -3.64
N ASP A 436 23.59 32.85 -3.18
CA ASP A 436 24.55 32.15 -4.02
C ASP A 436 23.88 31.12 -4.94
N TYR A 437 23.51 31.55 -6.14
CA TYR A 437 22.87 30.66 -7.12
C TYR A 437 23.73 29.43 -7.47
N LYS A 438 25.07 29.53 -7.40
CA LYS A 438 25.96 28.39 -7.69
C LYS A 438 25.88 27.33 -6.61
N ALA A 439 25.72 27.74 -5.34
CA ALA A 439 25.51 26.80 -4.24
C ALA A 439 24.20 26.01 -4.42
N TYR A 440 23.12 26.66 -4.87
CA TYR A 440 21.86 25.98 -5.19
C TYR A 440 21.96 25.04 -6.41
N ILE A 441 22.74 25.39 -7.45
CA ILE A 441 22.98 24.48 -8.59
C ILE A 441 23.73 23.22 -8.12
N LEU A 442 24.76 23.39 -7.30
CA LEU A 442 25.53 22.26 -6.77
C LEU A 442 24.64 21.39 -5.88
N MET A 443 23.83 21.99 -5.02
CA MET A 443 22.85 21.29 -4.19
C MET A 443 21.85 20.48 -5.04
N ALA A 444 21.32 21.07 -6.12
CA ALA A 444 20.38 20.40 -7.03
C ALA A 444 21.01 19.15 -7.68
N ARG A 445 22.23 19.27 -8.19
CA ARG A 445 22.98 18.14 -8.77
C ARG A 445 23.26 17.03 -7.76
N ILE A 446 23.59 17.39 -6.51
CA ILE A 446 23.79 16.41 -5.44
C ILE A 446 22.49 15.65 -5.14
N LEU A 447 21.35 16.33 -5.15
CA LEU A 447 20.03 15.74 -4.92
C LEU A 447 19.59 14.84 -6.08
N GLU A 448 19.94 15.16 -7.33
CA GLU A 448 19.73 14.26 -8.48
C GLU A 448 20.50 12.95 -8.30
N GLU A 449 21.77 13.02 -7.91
CA GLU A 449 22.61 11.84 -7.65
C GLU A 449 22.14 11.00 -6.45
N LEU A 450 21.36 11.60 -5.55
CA LEU A 450 20.69 10.92 -4.42
C LEU A 450 19.29 10.38 -4.78
N ASN A 451 18.84 10.52 -6.03
CA ASN A 451 17.48 10.20 -6.49
C ASN A 451 16.37 11.01 -5.81
N GLU A 452 16.69 12.19 -5.26
CA GLU A 452 15.74 13.11 -4.64
C GLU A 452 15.24 14.17 -5.65
N VAL A 453 14.63 13.68 -6.73
CA VAL A 453 14.27 14.45 -7.93
C VAL A 453 13.39 15.66 -7.63
N ASP A 454 12.44 15.54 -6.69
CA ASP A 454 11.57 16.65 -6.29
C ASP A 454 12.37 17.80 -5.66
N GLN A 455 13.32 17.47 -4.78
CA GLN A 455 14.14 18.46 -4.08
C GLN A 455 15.17 19.09 -5.02
N ALA A 456 15.75 18.29 -5.91
CA ALA A 456 16.61 18.78 -6.98
C ALA A 456 15.91 19.84 -7.84
N MET A 457 14.66 19.57 -8.23
CA MET A 457 13.87 20.51 -9.03
C MET A 457 13.55 21.80 -8.25
N MET A 458 13.30 21.73 -6.95
CA MET A 458 13.15 22.94 -6.12
C MET A 458 14.46 23.73 -6.02
N ALA A 459 15.59 23.07 -5.81
CA ALA A 459 16.91 23.70 -5.75
C ALA A 459 17.28 24.37 -7.09
N TYR A 460 16.96 23.76 -8.25
CA TYR A 460 17.13 24.39 -9.56
C TYR A 460 16.25 25.63 -9.75
N LYS A 461 14.98 25.57 -9.31
CA LYS A 461 14.08 26.74 -9.34
C LYS A 461 14.63 27.88 -8.49
N MET A 462 15.17 27.57 -7.31
CA MET A 462 15.82 28.56 -6.45
C MET A 462 17.06 29.16 -7.12
N ALA A 463 17.94 28.34 -7.70
CA ALA A 463 19.10 28.81 -8.45
C ALA A 463 18.72 29.78 -9.58
N HIS A 464 17.67 29.45 -10.35
CA HIS A 464 17.20 30.28 -11.44
C HIS A 464 16.67 31.63 -10.94
N LYS A 465 15.86 31.63 -9.87
CA LYS A 465 15.33 32.85 -9.25
C LYS A 465 16.46 33.75 -8.73
N LYS A 466 17.45 33.16 -8.05
CA LYS A 466 18.60 33.89 -7.48
C LYS A 466 19.54 34.47 -8.56
N ARG A 467 19.71 33.76 -9.68
CA ARG A 467 20.45 34.28 -10.84
C ARG A 467 19.76 35.49 -11.47
N GLN A 468 18.44 35.43 -11.65
CA GLN A 468 17.66 36.55 -12.20
C GLN A 468 17.71 37.80 -11.32
N SER A 469 17.68 37.65 -10.00
CA SER A 469 17.83 38.78 -9.07
C SER A 469 19.24 39.37 -9.04
N GLN A 470 20.27 38.57 -9.38
CA GLN A 470 21.66 39.01 -9.39
C GLN A 470 22.02 39.75 -10.69
N ASP A 471 21.41 39.37 -11.81
CA ASP A 471 21.58 40.01 -13.11
C ASP A 471 20.80 41.33 -13.23
N SER A 472 19.75 41.55 -12.42
CA SER A 472 18.97 42.81 -12.38
C SER A 472 19.56 43.89 -11.45
N LEU A 473 20.63 43.57 -10.72
CA LEU A 473 21.37 44.46 -9.81
C LEU A 473 22.73 44.93 -10.39
N LYS A 474 23.08 44.51 -11.61
CA LYS A 474 24.21 45.01 -12.40
C LYS A 474 23.71 45.97 -13.47
#